data_AF-A0A1J5RFT9-F1
#
_entry.id   AF-A0A1J5RFT9-F1
#
_cell.length_a   1.000
_cell.length_b   1.000
_cell.length_c   1.000
_cell.angle_alpha   90.00
_cell.angle_beta   90.00
_cell.angle_gamma   90.00
#
_symmetry.space_group_name_H-M   'P 1'
#
loop_
_entity.id
_entity.type
_entity.pdbx_description
1 polymer ?
#
loop_
_entity_poly.entity_id
_entity_poly.type
_entity_poly.pdbx_seq_one_letter_code
_entity_poly.pdbx_strand_id
1 'polypeptide(L)'
;MNPQALLPTATLLGAFVIFAGLYAMLYAAGKMRRSRALQAAGYVSYAAQCLVVAGLWWLSPLALAWKLLLVATGLFCSVIPSLAWRHLHQLHQLPEA
;
A
#
# COMPACT_ATOMS: atom_id res chain seq x y z
N MET A 1 19.86 14.74 -9.94
CA MET A 1 18.44 14.74 -10.39
C MET A 1 18.19 16.00 -11.20
N ASN A 2 17.46 15.91 -12.31
CA ASN A 2 16.98 17.08 -13.04
C ASN A 2 15.83 17.72 -12.24
N PRO A 3 15.86 19.04 -11.94
CA PRO A 3 14.79 19.70 -11.18
C PRO A 3 13.39 19.51 -11.78
N GLN A 4 13.28 19.37 -13.11
CA GLN A 4 12.00 19.12 -13.78
C GLN A 4 11.40 17.75 -13.42
N ALA A 5 12.24 16.77 -13.07
CA ALA A 5 11.79 15.44 -12.67
C ALA A 5 11.37 15.37 -11.18
N LEU A 6 11.67 16.41 -10.38
CA LEU A 6 11.43 16.37 -8.94
C LEU A 6 9.93 16.36 -8.60
N LEU A 7 9.14 17.25 -9.20
CA LEU A 7 7.69 17.33 -9.02
C LEU A 7 6.94 16.05 -9.45
N PRO A 8 7.15 15.48 -10.66
CA PRO A 8 6.47 14.25 -11.05
C PRO A 8 6.88 13.06 -10.17
N THR A 9 8.15 12.98 -9.76
CA THR A 9 8.58 11.94 -8.82
C THR A 9 7.91 12.10 -7.45
N ALA A 10 7.85 13.32 -6.90
CA ALA A 10 7.24 13.57 -5.60
C ALA A 10 5.73 13.28 -5.61
N THR A 11 5.03 13.67 -6.68
CA THR A 11 3.59 13.39 -6.84
C THR A 11 3.31 11.89 -6.94
N LEU A 12 4.11 11.13 -7.68
CA LEU A 12 4.02 9.67 -7.73
C LEU A 12 4.32 9.01 -6.38
N LEU A 13 5.31 9.51 -5.63
CA LEU A 13 5.58 9.04 -4.28
C LEU A 13 4.40 9.30 -3.34
N GLY A 14 3.77 10.48 -3.43
CA GLY A 14 2.54 10.78 -2.69
C GLY A 14 1.39 9.83 -3.05
N ALA A 15 1.17 9.62 -4.35
CA ALA A 15 0.15 8.68 -4.84
C ALA A 15 0.39 7.25 -4.35
N PHE A 16 1.65 6.79 -4.32
CA PHE A 16 2.04 5.49 -3.79
C PHE A 16 1.58 5.32 -2.32
N VAL A 17 1.85 6.32 -1.47
CA VAL A 17 1.46 6.27 -0.05
C VAL A 17 -0.06 6.33 0.12
N ILE A 18 -0.75 7.17 -0.66
CA ILE A 18 -2.22 7.30 -0.62
C ILE A 18 -2.88 5.97 -0.97
N PHE A 19 -2.45 5.31 -2.05
CA PHE A 19 -3.02 4.02 -2.45
C PHE A 19 -2.72 2.91 -1.44
N ALA A 20 -1.53 2.93 -0.82
CA ALA A 20 -1.20 2.01 0.28
C ALA A 20 -2.16 2.18 1.48
N GLY A 21 -2.42 3.43 1.87
CA GLY A 21 -3.35 3.76 2.95
C GLY A 21 -4.80 3.37 2.63
N LEU A 22 -5.26 3.68 1.41
CA LEU A 22 -6.59 3.29 0.93
C LEU A 22 -6.76 1.77 0.93
N TYR A 23 -5.76 1.02 0.46
CA TYR A 23 -5.79 -0.44 0.51
C TYR A 23 -5.97 -0.94 1.95
N ALA A 24 -5.13 -0.49 2.88
CA ALA A 24 -5.19 -0.91 4.27
C ALA A 24 -6.55 -0.58 4.93
N MET A 25 -7.05 0.64 4.71
CA MET A 25 -8.31 1.12 5.27
C MET A 25 -9.51 0.34 4.71
N LEU A 26 -9.58 0.14 3.39
CA LEU A 26 -10.66 -0.59 2.73
C LEU A 26 -10.63 -2.08 3.06
N TYR A 27 -9.44 -2.67 3.16
CA TYR A 27 -9.27 -4.06 3.59
C TYR A 27 -9.81 -4.26 5.02
N ALA A 28 -9.39 -3.40 5.96
CA ALA A 28 -9.86 -3.46 7.34
C ALA A 28 -11.37 -3.23 7.45
N ALA A 29 -11.90 -2.18 6.80
CA ALA A 29 -13.34 -1.90 6.77
C ALA A 29 -14.13 -3.06 6.14
N GLY A 30 -13.62 -3.66 5.07
CA GLY A 30 -14.23 -4.81 4.41
C GLY A 30 -14.22 -6.07 5.26
N LYS A 31 -13.21 -6.27 6.11
CA LYS A 31 -13.19 -7.36 7.10
C LYS A 31 -14.18 -7.11 8.24
N MET A 32 -14.20 -5.90 8.81
CA MET A 32 -15.14 -5.51 9.88
C MET A 32 -16.60 -5.63 9.43
N ARG A 33 -16.92 -5.16 8.21
CA ARG A 33 -18.28 -5.19 7.67
C ARG A 33 -18.63 -6.49 6.95
N ARG A 34 -17.73 -7.48 6.92
CA ARG A 34 -17.85 -8.72 6.11
C ARG A 34 -18.24 -8.47 4.65
N SER A 35 -17.86 -7.31 4.10
CA SER A 35 -18.23 -6.88 2.75
C SER A 35 -17.13 -7.23 1.76
N ARG A 36 -17.45 -8.09 0.80
CA ARG A 36 -16.54 -8.46 -0.30
C ARG A 36 -16.25 -7.29 -1.23
N ALA A 37 -17.22 -6.39 -1.43
CA ALA A 37 -17.06 -5.21 -2.28
C ALA A 37 -16.00 -4.25 -1.74
N LEU A 38 -15.99 -3.99 -0.42
CA LEU A 38 -14.97 -3.16 0.23
C LEU A 38 -13.58 -3.80 0.16
N GLN A 39 -13.49 -5.12 0.36
CA GLN A 39 -12.22 -5.84 0.20
C GLN A 39 -11.72 -5.75 -1.25
N ALA A 40 -12.61 -5.92 -2.23
CA ALA A 40 -12.27 -5.78 -3.65
C ALA A 40 -11.79 -4.37 -3.99
N ALA A 41 -12.45 -3.33 -3.49
CA ALA A 41 -12.01 -1.93 -3.65
C ALA A 41 -10.62 -1.69 -3.02
N GLY A 42 -10.33 -2.35 -1.90
CA GLY A 42 -8.99 -2.38 -1.32
C GLY A 42 -7.97 -2.98 -2.29
N TYR A 43 -8.22 -4.17 -2.83
CA TYR A 43 -7.32 -4.80 -3.80
C TYR A 43 -7.13 -3.98 -5.08
N VAL A 44 -8.17 -3.28 -5.55
CA VAL A 44 -8.05 -2.33 -6.67
C VAL A 44 -7.11 -1.18 -6.31
N SER A 45 -7.18 -0.66 -5.08
CA SER A 45 -6.26 0.38 -4.60
C SER A 45 -4.82 -0.13 -4.55
N TYR A 46 -4.61 -1.39 -4.13
CA TYR A 46 -3.30 -2.03 -4.17
C TYR A 46 -2.78 -2.21 -5.61
N ALA A 47 -3.65 -2.62 -6.55
CA ALA A 47 -3.27 -2.70 -7.96
C ALA A 47 -2.86 -1.32 -8.51
N ALA A 48 -3.58 -0.25 -8.15
CA ALA A 48 -3.20 1.11 -8.50
C ALA A 48 -1.84 1.52 -7.90
N GLN A 49 -1.56 1.13 -6.65
CA GLN A 49 -0.24 1.32 -6.02
C GLN A 49 0.87 0.64 -6.84
N CYS A 50 0.67 -0.60 -7.31
CA CYS A 50 1.63 -1.31 -8.15
C CYS A 50 1.88 -0.59 -9.49
N LEU A 51 0.84 -0.03 -10.12
CA LEU A 51 0.99 0.78 -11.32
C LEU A 51 1.83 2.04 -11.07
N VAL A 52 1.65 2.69 -9.90
CA VAL A 52 2.50 3.83 -9.50
C VAL A 52 3.95 3.41 -9.31
N VAL A 53 4.22 2.24 -8.72
CA VAL A 53 5.60 1.70 -8.60
C VAL A 53 6.21 1.46 -9.97
N ALA A 54 5.47 0.88 -10.92
CA ALA A 54 5.93 0.70 -12.29
C ALA A 54 6.21 2.05 -12.97
N GLY A 55 5.34 3.06 -12.76
CA GLY A 55 5.55 4.42 -13.22
C GLY A 55 6.82 5.06 -12.65
N LEU A 56 7.06 4.93 -11.34
CA LEU A 56 8.30 5.37 -10.69
C LEU A 56 9.52 4.61 -11.24
N TRP A 57 9.37 3.34 -11.61
CA TRP A 57 10.47 2.56 -12.15
C TRP A 57 10.94 3.06 -13.52
N TRP A 58 9.99 3.38 -14.41
CA TRP A 58 10.29 3.81 -15.78
C TRP A 58 10.53 5.31 -15.93
N LEU A 59 9.77 6.15 -15.23
CA LEU A 59 9.76 7.60 -15.46
C LEU A 59 10.69 8.35 -14.51
N SER A 60 11.00 7.78 -13.34
CA SER A 60 11.75 8.49 -12.31
C SER A 60 13.26 8.28 -12.45
N PRO A 61 14.07 9.35 -12.35
CA PRO A 61 15.53 9.27 -12.28
C PRO A 61 16.04 8.84 -10.88
N LEU A 62 15.21 8.12 -10.11
CA LEU A 62 15.57 7.59 -8.81
C LEU A 62 16.74 6.60 -8.93
N ALA A 63 17.67 6.65 -7.97
CA ALA A 63 18.71 5.65 -7.88
C ALA A 63 18.10 4.25 -7.68
N LEU A 64 18.79 3.22 -8.18
CA LEU A 64 18.31 1.84 -8.14
C LEU A 64 17.93 1.39 -6.71
N ALA A 65 18.73 1.79 -5.71
CA ALA A 65 18.47 1.48 -4.30
C ALA A 65 17.09 1.97 -3.84
N TRP A 66 16.68 3.18 -4.22
CA TRP A 66 15.37 3.73 -3.89
C TRP A 66 14.23 3.01 -4.61
N LYS A 67 14.46 2.60 -5.87
CA LYS A 67 13.48 1.83 -6.63
C LYS A 67 13.23 0.46 -5.99
N LEU A 68 14.30 -0.22 -5.57
CA LEU A 68 14.20 -1.49 -4.85
C LEU A 68 13.48 -1.33 -3.52
N LEU A 69 13.77 -0.26 -2.77
CA LEU A 69 13.09 0.06 -1.52
C LEU A 69 11.57 0.23 -1.76
N LEU A 70 11.16 0.96 -2.78
CA LEU A 70 9.74 1.12 -3.12
C LEU A 70 9.03 -0.19 -3.47
N VAL A 71 9.69 -1.06 -4.25
CA VAL A 71 9.15 -2.39 -4.57
C VAL A 71 9.02 -3.23 -3.31
N ALA A 72 10.06 -3.25 -2.47
CA ALA A 72 10.01 -3.96 -1.19
C ALA A 72 8.88 -3.43 -0.30
N THR A 73 8.75 -2.11 -0.15
CA THR A 73 7.65 -1.49 0.61
C THR A 73 6.29 -1.86 0.02
N GLY A 74 6.12 -1.84 -1.31
CA GLY A 74 4.89 -2.26 -1.97
C GLY A 74 4.53 -3.73 -1.70
N LEU A 75 5.52 -4.62 -1.64
CA LEU A 75 5.31 -6.02 -1.25
C LEU A 75 4.91 -6.13 0.22
N PHE A 76 5.59 -5.43 1.11
CA PHE A 76 5.22 -5.39 2.53
C PHE A 76 3.80 -4.87 2.74
N CYS A 77 3.40 -3.83 2.00
CA CYS A 77 2.05 -3.29 2.05
C CYS A 77 0.99 -4.35 1.74
N SER A 78 1.25 -5.35 0.88
CA SER A 78 0.30 -6.44 0.61
C SER A 78 0.02 -7.33 1.83
N VAL A 79 1.05 -7.58 2.64
CA VAL A 79 1.03 -8.53 3.76
C VAL A 79 0.56 -7.87 5.04
N ILE A 80 0.96 -6.62 5.29
CA ILE A 80 0.70 -5.90 6.55
C ILE A 80 -0.78 -5.93 6.96
N PRO A 81 -1.77 -5.60 6.11
CA PRO A 81 -3.17 -5.58 6.53
C PRO A 81 -3.69 -6.96 6.94
N SER A 82 -3.23 -8.03 6.26
CA SER A 82 -3.61 -9.39 6.59
C SER A 82 -3.01 -9.84 7.92
N LEU A 83 -1.75 -9.48 8.17
CA LEU A 83 -1.03 -9.83 9.39
C LEU A 83 -1.60 -9.05 10.57
N ALA A 84 -1.79 -7.74 10.42
CA ALA A 84 -2.38 -6.87 11.43
C ALA A 84 -3.79 -7.34 11.80
N TRP A 85 -4.61 -7.71 10.82
CA TRP A 85 -5.94 -8.25 11.08
C TRP A 85 -5.91 -9.55 11.89
N ARG A 86 -4.98 -10.47 11.57
CA ARG A 86 -4.80 -11.71 12.34
C ARG A 86 -4.41 -11.44 13.79
N HIS A 87 -3.47 -10.52 14.01
CA HIS A 87 -3.04 -10.14 15.36
C HIS A 87 -4.18 -9.49 16.15
N LEU A 88 -4.93 -8.57 15.53
CA LEU A 88 -6.10 -7.96 16.16
C LEU A 88 -7.17 -8.99 16.54
N HIS A 89 -7.41 -9.97 15.67
CA HIS A 89 -8.36 -11.05 15.96
C HIS A 89 -7.89 -11.94 17.12
N GLN A 90 -6.59 -12.26 17.19
CA GLN A 90 -6.02 -13.02 18.30
C GLN A 90 -6.13 -12.25 19.62
N LEU A 91 -5.79 -10.96 19.63
CA LEU A 91 -5.89 -10.11 20.82
C LEU A 91 -7.33 -10.01 21.32
N HIS A 92 -8.30 -9.87 20.42
CA HIS A 92 -9.71 -9.79 20.80
C HIS A 92 -10.28 -11.11 21.35
N GLN A 93 -9.64 -12.25 21.06
CA GLN A 93 -10.03 -13.55 21.57
C GLN A 93 -9.39 -13.90 22.92
N LEU A 94 -8.44 -13.10 23.41
CA LEU A 94 -7.89 -13.28 24.74
C LEU A 94 -8.96 -12.90 25.77
N PRO A 95 -9.32 -13.80 26.71
CA PRO A 95 -10.12 -13.43 27.86
C PRO A 95 -9.40 -12.32 28.63
N GLU A 96 -10.13 -11.29 29.05
CA GLU A 96 -9.60 -10.29 29.99
C GLU A 96 -9.16 -11.05 31.25
N ALA A 97 -7.85 -11.05 31.53
CA ALA A 97 -7.22 -11.79 32.61
C ALA A 97 -7.54 -11.21 34.00
#